data_AF-A0A9D7FWF9-F1
#
_entry.id   AF-A0A9D7FWF9-F1
#
_cell.length_a   1.000
_cell.length_b   1.000
_cell.length_c   1.000
_cell.angle_alpha   90.00
_cell.angle_beta   90.00
_cell.angle_gamma   90.00
#
_symmetry.space_group_name_H-M   'P 1'
#
loop_
_entity.id
_entity.type
_entity.pdbx_description
1 polymer ?
#
loop_
_entity_poly.entity_id
_entity_poly.type
_entity_poly.pdbx_seq_one_letter_code
_entity_poly.pdbx_strand_id
1 'polypeptide(L)'
;MAGWSSIANPMDREPWLLGLVMGLYILGAATTKDFSDMEGDRKYGCMTLPIRYGVRASAWMISPFFILPFILLAFFAGTGWLSADGRWIGLLGVLLAVWGAYIAYLILRKPDELTLEANHVSWKHMYLLMLAAQVGMGVAYALSR
;
A
#
# COMPACT_ATOMS: atom_id res chain seq x y z
N MET A 1 -0.63 13.13 -7.65
CA MET A 1 0.20 14.21 -8.24
C MET A 1 -0.22 14.55 -9.67
N ALA A 2 0.04 13.71 -10.67
CA ALA A 2 -0.21 14.08 -12.08
C ALA A 2 -1.68 14.43 -12.42
N GLY A 3 -2.66 13.74 -11.83
CA GLY A 3 -4.07 14.09 -12.02
C GLY A 3 -4.50 15.37 -11.28
N TRP A 4 -3.83 15.70 -10.17
CA TRP A 4 -4.17 16.88 -9.35
C TRP A 4 -3.71 18.18 -10.00
N SER A 5 -2.52 18.17 -10.61
CA SER A 5 -1.99 19.33 -11.34
C SER A 5 -2.87 19.81 -12.50
N SER A 6 -3.77 18.95 -13.00
CA SER A 6 -4.70 19.31 -14.07
C SER A 6 -5.90 20.12 -13.57
N ILE A 7 -6.19 20.11 -12.27
CA ILE A 7 -7.41 20.68 -11.69
C ILE A 7 -7.14 21.64 -10.51
N ALA A 8 -5.95 21.61 -9.92
CA ALA A 8 -5.58 22.37 -8.74
C ALA A 8 -4.05 22.55 -8.63
N ASN A 9 -3.59 23.30 -7.63
CA ASN A 9 -2.18 23.60 -7.46
C ASN A 9 -1.42 22.34 -6.99
N PRO A 10 -0.37 21.88 -7.71
CA PRO A 10 0.40 20.71 -7.30
C PRO A 10 1.20 20.91 -6.00
N MET A 11 1.38 22.15 -5.54
CA MET A 11 2.06 22.46 -4.28
C MET A 11 1.12 22.43 -3.07
N ASP A 12 -0.18 22.15 -3.27
CA ASP A 12 -1.10 21.94 -2.17
C ASP A 12 -0.63 20.75 -1.32
N ARG A 13 -0.73 20.87 0.00
CA ARG A 13 -0.30 19.81 0.94
C ARG A 13 -1.01 18.48 0.72
N GLU A 14 -2.28 18.55 0.35
CA GLU A 14 -3.19 17.40 0.28
C GLU A 14 -2.75 16.32 -0.72
N PRO A 15 -2.47 16.62 -2.01
CA PRO A 15 -2.00 15.61 -2.96
C PRO A 15 -0.67 14.96 -2.55
N TRP A 16 0.18 15.65 -1.79
CA TRP A 16 1.41 15.08 -1.24
C TRP A 16 1.15 14.12 -0.08
N LEU A 17 0.22 14.44 0.83
CA LEU A 17 -0.18 13.53 1.91
C LEU A 17 -0.80 12.25 1.36
N LEU A 18 -1.71 12.38 0.40
CA LEU A 18 -2.33 11.22 -0.26
C LEU A 18 -1.32 10.45 -1.13
N GLY A 19 -0.43 11.17 -1.81
CA GLY A 19 0.68 10.59 -2.57
C GLY A 19 1.65 9.81 -1.68
N LEU A 20 1.94 10.30 -0.48
CA LEU A 20 2.78 9.61 0.51
C LEU A 20 2.13 8.30 0.97
N VAL A 21 0.83 8.32 1.31
CA VAL A 21 0.08 7.11 1.69
C VAL A 21 0.15 6.08 0.57
N MET A 22 -0.20 6.45 -0.66
CA MET A 22 -0.17 5.52 -1.78
C MET A 22 1.25 5.08 -2.15
N GLY A 23 2.22 5.99 -2.07
CA GLY A 23 3.62 5.70 -2.34
C GLY A 23 4.21 4.68 -1.38
N LEU A 24 3.94 4.81 -0.08
CA LEU A 24 4.35 3.83 0.92
C LEU A 24 3.70 2.46 0.68
N TYR A 25 2.41 2.42 0.32
CA TYR A 25 1.74 1.18 -0.02
C TYR A 25 2.37 0.50 -1.24
N ILE A 26 2.58 1.26 -2.33
CA ILE A 26 3.20 0.76 -3.56
C ILE A 26 4.63 0.29 -3.30
N LEU A 27 5.38 0.95 -2.42
CA LEU A 27 6.73 0.53 -2.05
C LEU A 27 6.74 -0.91 -1.52
N GLY A 28 5.87 -1.24 -0.56
CA GLY A 28 5.74 -2.62 -0.06
C GLY A 28 5.18 -3.58 -1.11
N ALA A 29 4.20 -3.12 -1.90
CA ALA A 29 3.54 -3.96 -2.89
C ALA A 29 4.45 -4.35 -4.06
N ALA A 30 5.20 -3.39 -4.61
CA ALA A 30 6.13 -3.62 -5.70
C ALA A 30 7.21 -4.64 -5.30
N THR A 31 7.73 -4.54 -4.07
CA THR A 31 8.73 -5.50 -3.57
C THR A 31 8.20 -6.94 -3.47
N THR A 32 6.88 -7.17 -3.36
CA THR A 32 6.36 -8.55 -3.37
C THR A 32 6.61 -9.29 -4.69
N LYS A 33 6.80 -8.56 -5.79
CA LYS A 33 7.15 -9.12 -7.09
C LYS A 33 8.56 -9.71 -7.11
N ASP A 34 9.50 -9.09 -6.39
CA ASP A 34 10.89 -9.56 -6.32
C ASP A 34 11.01 -10.97 -5.73
N PHE A 35 9.97 -11.47 -5.04
CA PHE A 35 9.95 -12.82 -4.48
C PHE A 35 9.73 -13.89 -5.56
N SER A 36 8.81 -13.66 -6.50
CA SER A 36 8.60 -14.58 -7.63
C SER A 36 9.77 -14.52 -8.61
N ASP A 37 10.41 -13.36 -8.72
CA ASP A 37 11.44 -13.10 -9.73
C ASP A 37 12.87 -13.42 -9.22
N MET A 38 13.02 -14.03 -8.03
CA MET A 38 14.31 -14.30 -7.39
C MET A 38 15.31 -15.09 -8.24
N GLU A 39 14.84 -16.09 -9.01
CA GLU A 39 15.72 -16.89 -9.86
C GLU A 39 16.29 -16.04 -11.01
N GLY A 40 15.43 -15.25 -11.64
CA GLY A 40 15.82 -14.29 -12.68
C GLY A 40 16.78 -13.24 -12.13
N ASP A 41 16.43 -12.60 -11.03
CA ASP A 41 17.25 -11.57 -10.39
C ASP A 41 18.65 -12.08 -10.03
N ARG A 42 18.75 -13.31 -9.51
CA ARG A 42 20.05 -13.93 -9.19
C ARG A 42 20.89 -14.16 -10.44
N LYS A 43 20.27 -14.57 -11.55
CA LYS A 43 20.95 -14.82 -12.83
C LYS A 43 21.51 -13.54 -13.45
N TYR A 44 20.84 -12.41 -13.29
CA TYR A 44 21.24 -11.12 -13.85
C TYR A 44 22.00 -10.22 -12.86
N GLY A 45 22.26 -10.70 -11.64
CA GLY A 45 23.00 -9.94 -10.62
C GLY A 45 22.20 -8.79 -9.99
N CYS A 46 20.86 -8.83 -10.06
CA CYS A 46 19.98 -7.87 -9.41
C CYS A 46 19.97 -8.13 -7.89
N MET A 47 20.28 -7.09 -7.11
CA MET A 47 20.30 -7.17 -5.64
C MET A 47 18.95 -6.74 -5.06
N THR A 48 17.95 -7.63 -5.10
CA THR A 48 16.64 -7.40 -4.49
C THR A 48 16.62 -7.78 -3.00
N LEU A 49 15.62 -7.29 -2.27
CA LEU A 49 15.43 -7.58 -0.85
C LEU A 49 15.46 -9.09 -0.53
N PRO A 50 14.66 -9.95 -1.21
CA PRO A 50 14.64 -11.38 -0.91
C PRO A 50 15.96 -12.09 -1.26
N ILE A 51 16.76 -11.59 -2.21
CA ILE A 51 18.10 -12.10 -2.48
C ILE A 51 19.08 -11.71 -1.37
N ARG A 52 19.02 -10.46 -0.89
CA ARG A 52 19.97 -9.93 0.09
C ARG A 52 19.72 -10.42 1.52
N TYR A 53 18.46 -10.45 1.93
CA TYR A 53 18.07 -10.73 3.33
C TYR A 53 17.31 -12.05 3.48
N GLY A 54 17.01 -12.73 2.38
CA GLY A 54 16.19 -13.94 2.38
C GLY A 54 14.68 -13.62 2.39
N VAL A 55 13.89 -14.63 2.05
CA VAL A 55 12.44 -14.54 1.89
C VAL A 55 11.77 -14.07 3.18
N ARG A 56 12.02 -14.75 4.32
CA ARG A 56 11.33 -14.48 5.58
C ARG A 56 11.62 -13.09 6.13
N ALA A 57 12.88 -12.65 6.12
CA ALA A 57 13.25 -11.32 6.60
C ALA A 57 12.65 -10.23 5.70
N SER A 58 12.70 -10.44 4.38
CA SER A 58 12.12 -9.49 3.42
C SER A 58 10.61 -9.37 3.57
N ALA A 59 9.91 -10.49 3.79
CA ALA A 59 8.47 -10.50 4.06
C ALA A 59 8.12 -9.66 5.30
N TRP A 60 8.92 -9.76 6.37
CA TRP A 60 8.78 -8.91 7.55
C TRP A 60 9.07 -7.43 7.27
N MET A 61 10.08 -7.13 6.45
CA MET A 61 10.42 -5.74 6.08
C MET A 61 9.31 -5.05 5.27
N ILE A 62 8.64 -5.78 4.38
CA ILE A 62 7.57 -5.20 3.54
C ILE A 62 6.22 -5.11 4.28
N SER A 63 5.99 -5.97 5.26
CA SER A 63 4.67 -6.10 5.93
C SER A 63 4.12 -4.79 6.53
N PRO A 64 4.93 -3.93 7.17
CA PRO A 64 4.46 -2.65 7.70
C PRO A 64 3.85 -1.73 6.63
N PHE A 65 4.31 -1.80 5.39
CA PHE A 65 3.82 -0.96 4.29
C PHE A 65 2.39 -1.31 3.86
N PHE A 66 1.83 -2.44 4.29
CA PHE A 66 0.41 -2.74 4.06
C PHE A 66 -0.51 -2.13 5.12
N ILE A 67 0.03 -1.70 6.26
CA ILE A 67 -0.75 -1.25 7.43
C ILE A 67 -0.51 0.23 7.71
N LEU A 68 0.78 0.59 7.83
CA LEU A 68 1.23 1.93 8.20
C LEU A 68 0.65 3.04 7.32
N PRO A 69 0.54 2.90 5.98
CA PRO A 69 -0.01 3.97 5.16
C PRO A 69 -1.47 4.30 5.50
N PHE A 70 -2.26 3.28 5.84
CA PHE A 70 -3.67 3.47 6.17
C PHE A 70 -3.89 3.94 7.60
N ILE A 71 -2.99 3.59 8.52
CA ILE A 71 -2.91 4.26 9.83
C ILE A 71 -2.59 5.75 9.65
N LEU A 72 -1.62 6.09 8.78
CA LEU A 72 -1.30 7.48 8.46
C LEU A 72 -2.49 8.20 7.83
N LEU A 73 -3.25 7.54 6.95
CA LEU A 73 -4.48 8.10 6.39
C LEU A 73 -5.51 8.42 7.48
N ALA A 74 -5.76 7.50 8.40
CA ALA A 74 -6.66 7.72 9.52
C ALA A 74 -6.16 8.84 10.45
N PHE A 75 -4.84 8.93 10.65
CA PHE A 75 -4.22 10.02 11.40
C PHE A 75 -4.44 11.39 10.71
N PHE A 76 -4.17 11.50 9.40
CA PHE A 76 -4.40 12.74 8.64
C PHE A 76 -5.87 13.16 8.61
N ALA A 77 -6.80 12.21 8.70
CA ALA A 77 -8.21 12.49 8.83
C ALA A 77 -8.55 13.20 10.15
N GLY A 78 -7.83 12.89 11.24
CA GLY A 78 -8.01 13.51 12.55
C GLY A 78 -7.36 14.89 12.71
N THR A 79 -6.45 15.28 11.81
CA THR A 79 -5.74 16.57 11.90
C THR A 79 -6.44 17.72 11.16
N GLY A 80 -7.48 17.42 10.36
CA GLY A 80 -8.12 18.41 9.50
C GLY A 80 -7.23 18.90 8.34
N TRP A 81 -6.18 18.17 8.00
CA TRP A 81 -5.29 18.53 6.89
C TRP A 81 -5.85 18.17 5.51
N LEU A 82 -6.82 17.26 5.47
CA LEU A 82 -7.54 16.84 4.27
C LEU A 82 -8.84 17.64 4.14
N SER A 83 -9.20 18.01 2.92
CA SER A 83 -10.41 18.80 2.65
C SER A 83 -11.73 18.04 2.83
N ALA A 84 -11.73 16.70 2.74
CA ALA A 84 -12.91 15.88 3.00
C ALA A 84 -13.15 15.65 4.51
N ASP A 85 -14.39 15.28 4.86
CA ASP A 85 -14.79 15.02 6.24
C ASP A 85 -13.93 13.90 6.83
N GLY A 86 -13.20 14.26 7.90
CA GLY A 86 -12.29 13.36 8.60
C GLY A 86 -12.97 12.09 9.14
N ARG A 87 -14.30 12.08 9.33
CA ARG A 87 -15.04 10.88 9.75
C ARG A 87 -15.02 9.79 8.69
N TRP A 88 -15.31 10.15 7.44
CA TRP A 88 -15.36 9.19 6.33
C TRP A 88 -13.95 8.70 5.96
N ILE A 89 -12.97 9.60 5.91
CA ILE A 89 -11.58 9.24 5.62
C ILE A 89 -10.99 8.42 6.77
N GLY A 90 -11.29 8.79 8.01
CA GLY A 90 -10.85 8.06 9.21
C GLY A 90 -11.38 6.64 9.24
N LEU A 91 -12.69 6.47 9.02
CA LEU A 91 -13.32 5.15 8.91
C LEU A 91 -12.68 4.32 7.79
N LEU A 92 -12.51 4.91 6.60
CA LEU A 92 -11.86 4.24 5.47
C LEU A 92 -10.43 3.81 5.83
N GLY A 93 -9.62 4.70 6.41
CA GLY A 93 -8.26 4.40 6.83
C GLY A 93 -8.18 3.24 7.82
N VAL A 94 -9.07 3.19 8.81
CA VAL A 94 -9.14 2.08 9.77
C VAL A 94 -9.52 0.76 9.06
N LEU A 95 -10.54 0.76 8.21
CA LEU A 95 -10.96 -0.44 7.46
C LEU A 95 -9.85 -0.96 6.56
N LEU A 96 -9.17 -0.07 5.84
CA LEU A 96 -8.03 -0.42 5.00
C LEU A 96 -6.83 -0.91 5.81
N ALA A 97 -6.56 -0.35 6.99
CA ALA A 97 -5.50 -0.82 7.87
C ALA A 97 -5.76 -2.24 8.37
N VAL A 98 -7.02 -2.56 8.72
CA VAL A 98 -7.43 -3.92 9.12
C VAL A 98 -7.27 -4.90 7.96
N TRP A 99 -7.69 -4.54 6.75
CA TRP A 99 -7.46 -5.37 5.56
C TRP A 99 -5.96 -5.49 5.26
N GLY A 100 -5.19 -4.41 5.40
CA GLY A 100 -3.74 -4.42 5.29
C GLY A 100 -3.08 -5.40 6.26
N ALA A 101 -3.56 -5.46 7.50
CA ALA A 101 -3.08 -6.43 8.49
C ALA A 101 -3.43 -7.86 8.09
N TYR A 102 -4.58 -8.09 7.46
CA TYR A 102 -4.92 -9.40 6.88
C TYR A 102 -3.97 -9.77 5.72
N ILE A 103 -3.60 -8.83 4.85
CA ILE A 103 -2.59 -9.07 3.80
C ILE A 103 -1.23 -9.42 4.42
N ALA A 104 -0.78 -8.64 5.41
CA ALA A 104 0.46 -8.92 6.13
C ALA A 104 0.42 -10.32 6.78
N TYR A 105 -0.71 -10.72 7.38
CA TYR A 105 -0.90 -12.06 7.90
C TYR A 105 -0.76 -13.14 6.82
N LEU A 106 -1.38 -12.96 5.63
CA LEU A 106 -1.26 -13.91 4.53
C LEU A 106 0.20 -14.09 4.07
N ILE A 107 0.94 -12.98 3.94
CA ILE A 107 2.35 -12.97 3.54
C ILE A 107 3.23 -13.63 4.60
N LEU A 108 3.02 -13.32 5.89
CA LEU A 108 3.88 -13.79 6.98
C LEU A 108 3.59 -15.22 7.42
N ARG A 109 2.38 -15.73 7.19
CA ARG A 109 2.01 -17.11 7.55
C ARG A 109 2.78 -18.15 6.72
N LYS A 110 2.98 -17.85 5.43
CA LYS A 110 3.65 -18.75 4.47
C LYS A 110 4.49 -17.95 3.46
N PRO A 111 5.60 -17.35 3.91
CA PRO A 111 6.38 -16.44 3.07
C PRO A 111 7.05 -17.16 1.89
N ASP A 112 7.32 -18.46 2.00
CA ASP A 112 7.90 -19.26 0.91
C ASP A 112 6.92 -19.47 -0.26
N GLU A 113 5.60 -19.35 -0.04
CA GLU A 113 4.64 -19.40 -1.14
C GLU A 113 4.72 -18.15 -2.04
N LEU A 114 5.37 -17.07 -1.60
CA LEU A 114 5.62 -15.87 -2.41
C LEU A 114 6.68 -16.10 -3.50
N THR A 115 7.51 -17.13 -3.36
CA THR A 115 8.55 -17.44 -4.36
C THR A 115 8.05 -18.37 -5.46
N LEU A 116 6.81 -18.85 -5.38
CA LEU A 116 6.20 -19.67 -6.41
C LEU A 116 5.72 -18.76 -7.55
N GLU A 117 5.89 -19.19 -8.80
CA GLU A 117 5.37 -18.45 -9.97
C GLU A 117 3.83 -18.36 -10.00
N ALA A 118 3.14 -19.15 -9.17
CA ALA A 118 1.69 -19.12 -9.04
C ALA A 118 1.22 -17.87 -8.28
N ASN A 119 0.09 -17.30 -8.72
CA ASN A 119 -0.54 -16.14 -8.09
C ASN A 119 -0.81 -16.38 -6.59
N HIS A 120 0.06 -15.83 -5.75
CA HIS A 120 -0.14 -15.85 -4.30
C HIS A 120 -1.43 -15.09 -3.95
N VAL A 121 -2.23 -15.64 -3.03
CA VAL A 121 -3.55 -15.07 -2.67
C VAL A 121 -3.44 -13.61 -2.19
N SER A 122 -2.32 -13.23 -1.58
CA SER A 122 -2.06 -11.85 -1.16
C SER A 122 -2.10 -10.85 -2.31
N TRP A 123 -1.65 -11.21 -3.52
CA TRP A 123 -1.62 -10.28 -4.67
C TRP A 123 -3.01 -9.80 -5.05
N LYS A 124 -3.99 -10.72 -5.09
CA LYS A 124 -5.39 -10.37 -5.32
C LYS A 124 -5.87 -9.35 -4.27
N HIS A 125 -5.59 -9.60 -3.00
CA HIS A 125 -5.98 -8.68 -1.93
C HIS A 125 -5.24 -7.35 -2.02
N MET A 126 -3.99 -7.31 -2.48
CA MET A 126 -3.23 -6.08 -2.69
C MET A 126 -3.85 -5.23 -3.81
N TYR A 127 -4.21 -5.83 -4.94
CA TYR A 127 -4.90 -5.10 -6.00
C TYR A 127 -6.29 -4.61 -5.56
N LEU A 128 -7.05 -5.44 -4.87
CA LEU A 128 -8.37 -5.07 -4.36
C LEU A 128 -8.28 -3.97 -3.29
N LEU A 129 -7.30 -4.03 -2.41
CA LEU A 129 -7.09 -3.02 -1.38
C LEU A 129 -6.69 -1.68 -2.00
N MET A 130 -5.83 -1.68 -3.03
CA MET A 130 -5.49 -0.47 -3.78
C MET A 130 -6.73 0.14 -4.46
N LEU A 131 -7.54 -0.69 -5.12
CA LEU A 131 -8.78 -0.26 -5.76
C LEU A 131 -9.77 0.30 -4.73
N ALA A 132 -9.97 -0.40 -3.62
CA ALA A 132 -10.83 0.01 -2.52
C ALA A 132 -10.36 1.34 -1.91
N ALA A 133 -9.05 1.55 -1.79
CA ALA A 133 -8.50 2.82 -1.32
C ALA A 133 -8.80 3.97 -2.29
N GLN A 134 -8.59 3.78 -3.59
CA GLN A 134 -8.85 4.82 -4.60
C GLN A 134 -10.35 5.16 -4.72
N VAL A 135 -11.20 4.14 -4.82
CA VAL A 135 -12.66 4.30 -4.91
C VAL A 135 -13.21 4.86 -3.59
N GLY A 136 -12.79 4.31 -2.45
CA GLY A 136 -13.20 4.76 -1.13
C GLY A 136 -12.85 6.21 -0.87
N MET A 137 -11.65 6.64 -1.28
CA MET A 137 -11.25 8.05 -1.22
C MET A 137 -12.16 8.92 -2.10
N GLY A 138 -12.44 8.51 -3.34
CA GLY A 138 -13.38 9.23 -4.20
C GLY A 138 -14.78 9.38 -3.60
N VAL A 139 -15.31 8.30 -3.00
CA VAL A 139 -16.60 8.31 -2.32
C VAL A 139 -16.58 9.19 -1.07
N ALA A 140 -15.55 9.09 -0.22
CA ALA A 140 -15.42 9.91 0.98
C ALA A 140 -15.43 11.40 0.63
N TYR A 141 -14.74 11.79 -0.43
CA TYR A 141 -14.73 13.18 -0.92
C TYR A 141 -16.07 13.62 -1.50
N ALA A 142 -16.78 12.72 -2.21
CA ALA A 142 -18.11 13.02 -2.75
C ALA A 142 -19.16 13.20 -1.64
N LEU A 143 -19.08 12.42 -0.56
CA LEU A 143 -19.98 12.51 0.61
C LEU A 143 -19.68 13.69 1.53
N SER A 144 -18.54 14.36 1.34
CA SER A 144 -18.10 15.50 2.15
C SER A 144 -18.47 16.85 1.54
N ARG A 145 -19.21 16.85 0.43
CA ARG A 145 -19.78 18.03 -0.24
C ARG A 145 -21.25 18.17 0.13
#